data_AF-W2V0E2-F1
#
_entry.id   AF-W2V0E2-F1
#
_cell.length_a   1.000
_cell.length_b   1.000
_cell.length_c   1.000
_cell.angle_alpha   90.00
_cell.angle_beta   90.00
_cell.angle_gamma   90.00
#
_symmetry.space_group_name_H-M   'P 1'
#
loop_
_entity.id
_entity.type
_entity.pdbx_description
1 polymer ?
#
loop_
_entity_poly.entity_id
_entity_poly.type
_entity_poly.pdbx_seq_one_letter_code
_entity_poly.pdbx_strand_id
1 'polypeptide(L)'
;MSYSKKVIEIYENPENVGSLDETSSRVGTGLVGAPACGDVMKLQIEVGDDGKIVDVKFKTYGCGSAIASSSMATQYIKGRDIQDALLITNAQIAEELELPPVKRHCSVLAQDAIKAAVDDYKRKNQQKSGESDVESSTLDQG
;
A
#
# COMPACT_ATOMS: atom_id res chain seq x y z
N MET A 1 -9.10 20.12 21.08
CA MET A 1 -9.19 19.45 19.76
C MET A 1 -8.55 18.08 19.90
N SER A 2 -9.31 17.02 19.68
CA SER A 2 -9.01 15.67 20.20
C SER A 2 -8.27 14.82 19.18
N TYR A 3 -6.97 15.01 19.06
CA TYR A 3 -6.08 14.01 18.45
C TYR A 3 -5.49 13.16 19.57
N SER A 4 -5.45 11.84 19.39
CA SER A 4 -4.76 10.95 20.33
C SER A 4 -3.26 11.26 20.32
N LYS A 5 -2.58 11.06 21.45
CA LYS A 5 -1.13 11.29 21.54
C LYS A 5 -0.36 10.50 20.48
N LYS A 6 -0.79 9.27 20.20
CA LYS A 6 -0.26 8.41 19.13
C LYS A 6 -0.31 9.08 17.76
N VAL A 7 -1.45 9.67 17.38
CA VAL A 7 -1.59 10.33 16.07
C VAL A 7 -0.63 11.52 15.94
N ILE A 8 -0.43 12.28 17.02
CA ILE A 8 0.50 13.41 17.03
C ILE A 8 1.94 12.92 16.89
N GLU A 9 2.33 11.89 17.65
CA GLU A 9 3.69 11.32 17.61
C GLU A 9 4.06 10.76 16.23
N ILE A 10 3.14 10.00 15.62
CA ILE A 10 3.33 9.45 14.26
C ILE A 10 3.34 10.57 13.22
N TYR A 11 2.55 11.63 13.42
CA TYR A 11 2.54 12.77 12.52
C TYR A 11 3.84 13.60 12.60
N GLU A 12 4.42 13.75 13.80
CA GLU A 12 5.69 14.45 13.99
C GLU A 12 6.88 13.66 13.44
N ASN A 13 6.87 12.33 13.54
CA ASN A 13 7.91 11.45 13.03
C ASN A 13 7.34 10.29 12.18
N PRO A 14 6.85 10.58 10.96
CA PRO A 14 6.28 9.53 10.11
C PRO A 14 7.39 8.63 9.57
N GLU A 15 7.35 7.35 9.92
CA GLU A 15 8.25 6.35 9.35
C GLU A 15 7.82 5.95 7.94
N ASN A 16 8.71 5.38 7.14
CA ASN A 16 8.41 4.85 5.80
C ASN A 16 7.96 5.89 4.76
N VAL A 17 8.18 7.18 5.00
CA VAL A 17 7.94 8.20 3.97
C VAL A 17 8.97 8.07 2.85
N GLY A 18 8.50 7.99 1.60
CA GLY A 18 9.40 7.88 0.45
C GLY A 18 8.74 7.29 -0.78
N SER A 19 9.55 6.77 -1.69
CA SER A 19 9.08 6.04 -2.87
C SER A 19 10.03 4.91 -3.21
N LEU A 20 9.48 3.86 -3.79
CA LEU A 20 10.20 2.72 -4.34
C LEU A 20 10.25 2.81 -5.87
N ASP A 21 11.08 1.97 -6.48
CA ASP A 21 11.18 1.86 -7.94
C ASP A 21 9.94 1.16 -8.52
N GLU A 22 9.09 1.94 -9.17
CA GLU A 22 7.84 1.46 -9.78
C GLU A 22 8.05 0.52 -10.96
N THR A 23 9.25 0.56 -11.57
CA THR A 23 9.59 -0.28 -12.72
C THR A 23 9.93 -1.71 -12.30
N SER A 24 10.25 -1.93 -11.02
CA SER A 24 10.54 -3.25 -10.48
C SER A 24 9.28 -4.13 -10.47
N SER A 25 9.42 -5.38 -10.93
CA SER A 25 8.34 -6.38 -10.85
C SER A 25 8.05 -6.83 -9.41
N ARG A 26 8.97 -6.55 -8.48
CA ARG A 26 8.78 -6.80 -7.05
C ARG A 26 8.01 -5.70 -6.34
N VAL A 27 7.78 -4.55 -7.01
CA VAL A 27 7.14 -3.39 -6.41
C VAL A 27 5.71 -3.24 -6.90
N GLY A 28 4.76 -3.30 -5.97
CA GLY A 28 3.35 -2.98 -6.19
C GLY A 28 3.05 -1.55 -5.79
N THR A 29 2.33 -0.81 -6.63
CA THR A 29 1.95 0.60 -6.37
C THR A 29 0.43 0.77 -6.32
N GLY A 30 -0.06 1.25 -5.18
CA GLY A 30 -1.45 1.61 -4.97
C GLY A 30 -1.60 3.12 -4.83
N LEU A 31 -2.38 3.73 -5.72
CA LEU A 31 -2.77 5.14 -5.61
C LEU A 31 -4.28 5.22 -5.39
N VAL A 32 -4.68 5.73 -4.24
CA VAL A 32 -6.09 5.83 -3.84
C VAL A 32 -6.41 7.23 -3.30
N GLY A 33 -7.70 7.55 -3.27
CA GLY A 33 -8.19 8.87 -2.91
C GLY A 33 -8.43 9.76 -4.13
N ALA A 34 -9.00 10.93 -3.87
CA ALA A 34 -9.39 11.87 -4.91
C ALA A 34 -8.97 13.28 -4.51
N PRO A 35 -8.36 14.07 -5.43
CA PRO A 35 -8.03 15.46 -5.16
C PRO A 35 -9.23 16.30 -4.69
N ALA A 36 -10.44 15.96 -5.16
CA ALA A 36 -11.68 16.61 -4.76
C ALA A 36 -12.03 16.43 -3.27
N CYS A 37 -11.59 15.33 -2.65
CA CYS A 37 -11.80 15.05 -1.23
C CYS A 37 -10.66 15.58 -0.35
N GLY A 38 -9.57 16.08 -0.95
CA GLY A 38 -8.40 16.60 -0.23
C GLY A 38 -7.45 15.53 0.33
N ASP A 39 -7.82 14.25 0.25
CA ASP A 39 -7.02 13.12 0.72
C ASP A 39 -6.62 12.22 -0.47
N VAL A 40 -5.32 12.06 -0.68
CA VAL A 40 -4.69 11.21 -1.70
C VAL A 40 -3.56 10.43 -1.05
N MET A 41 -3.50 9.12 -1.27
CA MET A 41 -2.48 8.25 -0.70
C MET A 41 -1.88 7.38 -1.80
N LYS A 42 -0.55 7.43 -1.90
CA LYS A 42 0.29 6.54 -2.69
C LYS A 42 1.04 5.62 -1.75
N LEU A 43 0.81 4.33 -1.87
CA LEU A 43 1.48 3.28 -1.10
C LEU A 43 2.21 2.35 -2.06
N GLN A 44 3.47 2.06 -1.75
CA GLN A 44 4.32 1.17 -2.51
C GLN A 44 4.85 0.08 -1.60
N ILE A 45 4.70 -1.17 -2.01
CA ILE A 45 5.23 -2.34 -1.31
C ILE A 45 6.28 -3.01 -2.18
N GLU A 46 7.39 -3.43 -1.58
CA GLU A 46 8.34 -4.35 -2.20
C GLU A 46 8.15 -5.73 -1.59
N VAL A 47 7.98 -6.73 -2.46
CA VAL A 47 7.76 -8.12 -2.07
C VAL A 47 9.03 -8.92 -2.37
N GLY A 48 9.53 -9.62 -1.36
CA GLY A 48 10.65 -10.54 -1.48
C GLY A 48 10.27 -11.83 -2.19
N ASP A 49 11.28 -12.63 -2.51
CA ASP A 49 11.09 -13.90 -3.24
C ASP A 49 10.31 -14.95 -2.42
N ASP A 50 10.22 -14.76 -1.10
CA ASP A 50 9.43 -15.57 -0.17
C ASP A 50 7.96 -15.13 -0.05
N GLY A 51 7.52 -14.14 -0.82
CA GLY A 51 6.15 -13.61 -0.78
C GLY A 51 5.88 -12.61 0.35
N LYS A 52 6.89 -12.25 1.14
CA LYS A 52 6.77 -11.28 2.23
C LYS A 52 7.09 -9.87 1.78
N ILE A 53 6.47 -8.91 2.44
CA ILE A 53 6.71 -7.49 2.20
C ILE A 53 8.02 -7.08 2.89
N VAL A 54 9.08 -6.87 2.12
CA VAL A 54 10.43 -6.55 2.64
C VAL A 54 10.61 -5.06 2.92
N ASP A 55 10.02 -4.20 2.09
CA ASP A 55 9.97 -2.77 2.35
C ASP A 55 8.66 -2.16 1.92
N VAL A 56 8.33 -1.04 2.55
CA VAL A 56 7.10 -0.29 2.29
C VAL A 56 7.44 1.17 2.34
N LYS A 57 6.96 1.92 1.33
CA LYS A 57 7.03 3.36 1.29
C LYS A 57 5.67 3.95 1.02
N PHE A 58 5.40 5.11 1.60
CA PHE A 58 4.19 5.86 1.25
C PHE A 58 4.48 7.35 1.04
N LYS A 59 3.58 7.96 0.28
CA LYS A 59 3.39 9.41 0.19
C LYS A 59 1.90 9.68 0.27
N THR A 60 1.49 10.53 1.19
CA THR A 60 0.09 10.94 1.28
C THR A 60 0.00 12.44 1.39
N TYR A 61 -1.05 12.97 0.80
CA TYR A 61 -1.47 14.35 0.88
C TYR A 61 -2.86 14.35 1.49
N GLY A 62 -3.03 15.01 2.63
CA GLY A 62 -4.30 14.96 3.34
C GLY A 62 -4.19 15.49 4.76
N CYS A 63 -5.24 15.26 5.55
CA CYS A 63 -5.25 15.65 6.96
C CYS A 63 -4.20 14.88 7.79
N GLY A 64 -3.77 15.43 8.93
CA GLY A 64 -2.79 14.75 9.81
C GLY A 64 -3.24 13.35 10.27
N SER A 65 -4.55 13.10 10.34
CA SER A 65 -5.11 11.77 10.61
C SER A 65 -4.91 10.79 9.46
N ALA A 66 -4.94 11.25 8.20
CA ALA A 66 -4.63 10.43 7.04
C ALA A 66 -3.14 10.05 7.04
N ILE A 67 -2.25 11.02 7.29
CA ILE A 67 -0.79 10.77 7.41
C ILE A 67 -0.47 9.75 8.49
N ALA A 68 -1.04 9.91 9.69
CA ALA A 68 -0.85 8.95 10.77
C ALA A 68 -1.41 7.56 10.43
N SER A 69 -2.60 7.49 9.83
CA SER A 69 -3.20 6.23 9.36
C SER A 69 -2.33 5.53 8.33
N SER A 70 -1.79 6.27 7.36
CA SER A 70 -0.91 5.75 6.33
C SER A 70 0.40 5.21 6.92
N SER A 71 1.07 5.97 7.78
CA SER A 71 2.33 5.53 8.38
C SER A 71 2.12 4.28 9.24
N MET A 72 1.08 4.26 10.08
CA MET A 72 0.76 3.09 10.91
C MET A 72 0.47 1.85 10.07
N ALA A 73 -0.31 2.01 9.00
CA ALA A 73 -0.59 0.92 8.07
C ALA A 73 0.70 0.35 7.46
N THR A 74 1.64 1.21 7.04
CA THR A 74 2.92 0.76 6.46
C THR A 74 3.79 -0.03 7.44
N GLN A 75 3.83 0.37 8.71
CA GLN A 75 4.56 -0.37 9.74
C GLN A 75 3.92 -1.73 10.00
N TYR A 76 2.59 -1.80 9.98
CA TYR A 76 1.86 -3.03 10.25
C TYR A 76 2.04 -4.09 9.16
N ILE A 77 2.08 -3.68 7.88
CA ILE A 77 2.26 -4.62 6.75
C ILE A 77 3.73 -5.02 6.52
N LYS A 78 4.68 -4.23 7.00
CA LYS A 78 6.11 -4.53 6.79
C LYS A 78 6.51 -5.83 7.49
N GLY A 79 7.15 -6.73 6.75
CA GLY A 79 7.58 -8.05 7.22
C GLY A 79 6.50 -9.13 7.22
N ARG A 80 5.24 -8.80 6.86
CA ARG A 80 4.15 -9.77 6.75
C ARG A 80 4.04 -10.36 5.35
N ASP A 81 3.33 -11.47 5.24
CA ASP A 81 2.94 -12.02 3.95
C ASP A 81 1.95 -11.10 3.23
N ILE A 82 1.99 -11.12 1.90
CA ILE A 82 1.08 -10.31 1.08
C ILE A 82 -0.40 -10.67 1.30
N GLN A 83 -0.71 -11.93 1.65
CA GLN A 83 -2.07 -12.36 1.97
C GLN A 83 -2.51 -11.82 3.34
N ASP A 84 -1.60 -11.81 4.32
CA ASP A 84 -1.88 -11.25 5.64
C ASP A 84 -2.11 -9.74 5.57
N ALA A 85 -1.40 -9.04 4.68
CA ALA A 85 -1.61 -7.63 4.43
C ALA A 85 -3.03 -7.33 3.92
N LEU A 86 -3.65 -8.24 3.16
CA LEU A 86 -5.03 -8.10 2.67
C LEU A 86 -6.08 -8.37 3.76
N LEU A 87 -5.72 -9.07 4.83
CA LEU A 87 -6.62 -9.34 5.97
C LEU A 87 -6.76 -8.14 6.91
N ILE A 88 -5.93 -7.10 6.74
CA ILE A 88 -6.00 -5.89 7.55
C ILE A 88 -7.31 -5.17 7.28
N THR A 89 -8.03 -4.89 8.36
CA THR A 89 -9.30 -4.18 8.29
C THR A 89 -9.13 -2.73 8.73
N ASN A 90 -9.95 -1.83 8.17
CA ASN A 90 -10.04 -0.45 8.64
C ASN A 90 -10.31 -0.36 10.16
N ALA A 91 -11.05 -1.32 10.73
CA ALA A 91 -11.36 -1.37 12.16
C ALA A 91 -10.09 -1.49 13.01
N GLN A 92 -9.17 -2.38 12.62
CA GLN A 92 -7.88 -2.54 13.32
C GLN A 92 -7.05 -1.26 13.28
N ILE A 93 -6.97 -0.60 12.12
CA ILE A 93 -6.23 0.66 11.97
C ILE A 93 -6.87 1.78 12.82
N ALA A 94 -8.20 1.87 12.81
CA ALA A 94 -8.95 2.87 13.57
C ALA A 94 -8.85 2.67 15.08
N GLU A 95 -8.88 1.42 15.55
CA GLU A 95 -8.77 1.06 16.96
C GLU A 95 -7.36 1.34 17.48
N GLU A 96 -6.33 0.97 16.71
CA GLU A 96 -4.93 1.18 17.09
C GLU A 96 -4.57 2.67 17.27
N LEU A 97 -5.14 3.52 16.40
CA LEU A 97 -4.95 4.97 16.42
C LEU A 97 -5.95 5.70 17.33
N GLU A 98 -6.86 4.96 17.98
CA GLU A 98 -7.95 5.48 18.81
C GLU A 98 -8.74 6.59 18.08
N LEU A 99 -9.00 6.38 16.78
CA LEU A 99 -9.63 7.39 15.95
C LEU A 99 -11.10 7.58 16.37
N PRO A 100 -11.55 8.84 16.52
CA PRO A 100 -12.95 9.11 16.79
C PRO A 100 -13.83 8.63 15.62
N PRO A 101 -15.10 8.27 15.85
CA PRO A 101 -15.97 7.66 14.85
C PRO A 101 -16.05 8.43 13.53
N VAL A 102 -15.98 9.77 13.60
CA VAL A 102 -16.05 10.69 12.46
C VAL A 102 -14.86 10.55 11.50
N LYS A 103 -13.71 10.05 11.99
CA LYS A 103 -12.45 9.93 11.23
C LYS A 103 -12.13 8.50 10.76
N ARG A 104 -13.05 7.55 10.96
CA ARG A 104 -12.89 6.16 10.47
C ARG A 104 -12.90 6.03 8.95
N HIS A 105 -13.31 7.07 8.21
CA HIS A 105 -13.16 7.07 6.75
C HIS A 105 -11.67 7.10 6.33
N CYS A 106 -10.78 7.69 7.12
CA CYS A 106 -9.33 7.71 6.84
C CYS A 106 -8.70 6.30 6.92
N SER A 107 -9.24 5.42 7.76
CA SER A 107 -8.79 4.02 7.83
C SER A 107 -9.23 3.18 6.63
N VAL A 108 -10.31 3.57 5.94
CA VAL A 108 -10.74 2.92 4.68
C VAL A 108 -9.73 3.24 3.57
N LEU A 109 -9.26 4.48 3.50
CA LEU A 109 -8.23 4.89 2.52
C LEU A 109 -6.95 4.05 2.66
N ALA A 110 -6.49 3.81 3.89
CA ALA A 110 -5.29 3.00 4.14
C ALA A 110 -5.48 1.53 3.72
N GLN A 111 -6.65 0.96 4.02
CA GLN A 111 -7.00 -0.40 3.59
C GLN A 111 -7.06 -0.52 2.06
N ASP A 112 -7.72 0.42 1.40
CA ASP A 112 -7.83 0.46 -0.05
C ASP A 112 -6.46 0.63 -0.72
N ALA A 113 -5.57 1.44 -0.13
CA ALA A 113 -4.20 1.63 -0.61
C ALA A 113 -3.40 0.32 -0.59
N ILE A 114 -3.48 -0.45 0.50
CA ILE A 114 -2.82 -1.76 0.62
C ILE A 114 -3.34 -2.70 -0.46
N LYS A 115 -4.67 -2.81 -0.59
CA LYS A 115 -5.28 -3.68 -1.58
C LYS A 115 -4.86 -3.31 -3.00
N ALA A 116 -4.90 -2.01 -3.34
CA ALA A 116 -4.47 -1.52 -4.64
C ALA A 116 -2.99 -1.84 -4.94
N ALA A 117 -2.10 -1.69 -3.94
CA ALA A 117 -0.69 -2.00 -4.11
C ALA A 117 -0.44 -3.50 -4.31
N VAL A 118 -1.14 -4.35 -3.56
CA VAL A 118 -1.08 -5.81 -3.72
C VAL A 118 -1.64 -6.26 -5.07
N ASP A 119 -2.75 -5.69 -5.50
CA ASP A 119 -3.36 -6.00 -6.79
C ASP A 119 -2.45 -5.59 -7.96
N ASP A 120 -1.77 -4.45 -7.85
CA ASP A 120 -0.76 -4.02 -8.83
C ASP A 120 0.42 -4.99 -8.91
N TYR A 121 0.97 -5.40 -7.75
CA TYR A 121 2.02 -6.42 -7.69
C TYR A 121 1.58 -7.75 -8.32
N LYS A 122 0.37 -8.22 -8.00
CA LYS A 122 -0.19 -9.44 -8.58
C LYS A 122 -0.34 -9.32 -10.09
N ARG A 123 -0.82 -8.18 -10.59
CA ARG A 123 -0.98 -7.94 -12.04
C ARG A 123 0.35 -8.01 -12.79
N LYS A 124 1.40 -7.36 -12.26
CA LYS A 124 2.76 -7.39 -12.84
C LYS A 124 3.33 -8.80 -12.93
N ASN A 125 3.04 -9.65 -11.94
CA ASN A 125 3.54 -11.02 -11.90
C ASN A 125 2.64 -12.04 -12.62
N GLN A 126 1.34 -11.76 -12.79
CA GLN A 126 0.43 -12.57 -13.60
C GLN A 126 0.68 -12.41 -15.10
N GLN A 127 1.06 -11.21 -15.57
CA GLN A 127 1.41 -10.98 -16.97
C GLN A 127 2.66 -11.76 -17.39
N LYS A 128 3.66 -11.90 -16.51
CA LYS A 128 4.86 -12.72 -16.77
C LYS A 128 4.59 -14.21 -17.00
N SER A 129 3.53 -14.77 -16.44
CA SER A 129 3.19 -16.18 -16.60
C SER A 129 2.41 -16.50 -17.88
N GLY A 130 1.99 -15.47 -18.65
CA GLY A 130 1.23 -15.63 -19.90
C GLY A 130 2.03 -15.38 -21.18
N GLU A 131 3.31 -15.02 -21.08
CA GLU A 131 4.15 -14.58 -22.21
C GLU A 131 5.26 -15.59 -22.55
N SER A 132 4.98 -16.89 -22.39
CA SER A 132 5.93 -17.98 -22.70
C SER A 132 5.52 -18.86 -23.89
N ASP A 133 4.36 -18.61 -24.53
CA ASP A 133 3.81 -19.50 -25.58
C ASP A 133 3.80 -18.90 -27.00
N VAL A 134 4.43 -17.74 -27.25
CA VAL A 134 4.39 -17.08 -28.58
C VAL A 134 5.79 -16.78 -29.12
N GLU A 135 6.72 -17.74 -29.09
CA GLU A 135 7.98 -17.61 -29.85
C GLU A 135 8.52 -18.97 -30.34
N SER A 136 7.66 -19.81 -30.93
CA SER A 136 8.09 -21.05 -31.59
C SER A 136 7.38 -21.34 -32.92
N SER A 137 7.06 -20.30 -33.70
CA SER A 137 6.42 -20.46 -35.02
C SER A 137 6.95 -19.47 -36.06
N THR A 138 8.27 -19.40 -36.27
CA THR A 138 8.83 -18.82 -37.51
C THR A 138 10.17 -19.48 -37.86
N LEU A 139 10.15 -20.77 -38.12
CA LEU A 139 11.18 -21.46 -38.89
C LEU A 139 10.47 -22.57 -39.68
N ASP A 140 10.09 -22.26 -40.91
CA ASP A 140 10.14 -23.15 -42.09
C ASP A 140 9.32 -22.49 -43.21
N GLN A 141 10.01 -21.83 -44.15
CA GLN A 141 9.66 -21.76 -45.58
C GLN A 141 10.64 -20.82 -46.29
N GLY A 142 11.71 -21.43 -46.81
CA GLY A 142 12.67 -20.85 -47.73
C GLY A 142 13.40 -21.97 -48.47
#